data_AF-A0A9K3IXI0-F1
#
_entry.id   AF-A0A9K3IXI0-F1
#
_cell.length_a   1.000
_cell.length_b   1.000
_cell.length_c   1.000
_cell.angle_alpha   90.00
_cell.angle_beta   90.00
_cell.angle_gamma   90.00
#
_symmetry.space_group_name_H-M   'P 1'
#
loop_
_entity.id
_entity.type
_entity.pdbx_description
1 polymer ?
#
loop_
_entity_poly.entity_id
_entity_poly.type
_entity_poly.pdbx_seq_one_letter_code
_entity_poly.pdbx_strand_id
1 'polypeptide(L)'
;MWLHAGVFHALANMLGLVFIGSRLEHEFGFLRIGVLYILSGIGGSILSSLFVRTTVSVGASGAIFGLLGGMLSELLTNWTIYANVLAALSTLIIVILINIAIGILPHIDNYAHIGGFLTGFFLGFVILIRPQFKWINQRHVPSGYIAPTTRTKYKSCQYILLIISLIALLVGFTTGLILLTRGVDGNDYCSWCHYLTCIPSPLWSCESHCRLEQLDKQLNMTCLTNQRSGSYTLEDPNDTIEMQKLCLELCS
;
A
#
# COMPACT_ATOMS: atom_id res chain seq x y z
N MET A 1 -0.73 -8.39 5.37
CA MET A 1 -0.64 -7.59 6.61
C MET A 1 0.28 -8.22 7.66
N TRP A 2 -0.09 -9.34 8.32
CA TRP A 2 0.71 -9.86 9.47
C TRP A 2 1.77 -10.89 9.10
N LEU A 3 1.54 -11.67 8.05
CA LEU A 3 2.54 -12.61 7.52
C LEU A 3 3.65 -11.86 6.78
N HIS A 4 4.86 -12.40 6.81
CA HIS A 4 6.04 -11.82 6.16
C HIS A 4 6.83 -12.91 5.45
N ALA A 5 7.36 -12.61 4.26
CA ALA A 5 8.08 -13.57 3.42
C ALA A 5 9.46 -13.97 3.97
N GLY A 6 9.99 -13.25 4.97
CA GLY A 6 11.28 -13.54 5.58
C GLY A 6 11.68 -12.56 6.66
N VAL A 7 12.77 -12.85 7.38
CA VAL A 7 13.24 -12.06 8.52
C VAL A 7 13.61 -10.63 8.10
N PHE A 8 14.37 -10.47 7.01
CA PHE A 8 14.74 -9.14 6.50
C PHE A 8 13.52 -8.31 6.09
N HIS A 9 12.54 -8.93 5.43
CA HIS A 9 11.29 -8.26 5.05
C HIS A 9 10.48 -7.84 6.29
N ALA A 10 10.40 -8.71 7.31
CA ALA A 10 9.77 -8.36 8.58
C ALA A 10 10.48 -7.20 9.28
N LEU A 11 11.81 -7.23 9.38
CA LEU A 11 12.60 -6.16 9.99
C LEU A 11 12.41 -4.83 9.27
N ALA A 12 12.47 -4.81 7.93
CA ALA A 12 12.25 -3.60 7.14
C ALA A 12 10.86 -3.00 7.39
N ASN A 13 9.82 -3.85 7.42
CA ASN A 13 8.45 -3.42 7.70
C ASN A 13 8.30 -2.88 9.13
N MET A 14 8.88 -3.55 10.12
CA MET A 14 8.80 -3.09 11.51
C MET A 14 9.55 -1.78 11.71
N LEU A 15 10.72 -1.60 11.09
CA LEU A 15 11.44 -0.32 11.10
C LEU A 15 10.60 0.78 10.44
N GLY A 16 10.03 0.51 9.26
CA GLY A 16 9.15 1.46 8.58
C GLY A 16 7.94 1.85 9.44
N LEU A 17 7.30 0.87 10.08
CA LEU A 17 6.16 1.09 10.97
C LEU A 17 6.57 1.89 12.22
N VAL A 18 7.72 1.61 12.82
CA VAL A 18 8.20 2.39 13.99
C VAL A 18 8.53 3.82 13.59
N PHE A 19 9.27 4.06 12.51
CA PHE A 19 9.65 5.42 12.12
C PHE A 19 8.46 6.27 11.66
N ILE A 20 7.58 5.70 10.84
CA ILE A 20 6.45 6.44 10.26
C ILE A 20 5.26 6.42 11.22
N GLY A 21 4.91 5.24 11.72
CA GLY A 21 3.75 5.02 12.60
C GLY A 21 3.89 5.74 13.93
N SER A 22 5.04 5.65 14.62
CA SER A 22 5.24 6.33 15.91
C SER A 22 5.11 7.86 15.78
N ARG A 23 5.68 8.43 14.71
CA ARG A 23 5.56 9.86 14.42
C ARG A 23 4.10 10.27 14.25
N LEU A 24 3.36 9.55 13.41
CA LEU A 24 1.95 9.84 13.16
C LEU A 24 1.08 9.60 14.40
N GLU A 25 1.38 8.56 15.19
CA GLU A 25 0.65 8.20 16.39
C GLU A 25 0.83 9.25 17.49
N HIS A 26 2.05 9.73 17.72
CA HIS A 26 2.33 10.83 18.64
C HIS A 26 1.55 12.10 18.25
N GLU A 27 1.35 12.28 16.95
CA GLU A 27 0.80 13.51 16.39
C GLU A 27 -0.75 13.52 16.29
N PHE A 28 -1.36 12.36 16.03
CA PHE A 28 -2.81 12.22 15.77
C PHE A 28 -3.52 11.22 16.70
N GLY A 29 -2.77 10.46 17.49
CA GLY A 29 -3.28 9.43 18.41
C GLY A 29 -3.45 8.06 17.75
N PHE A 30 -3.31 7.03 18.57
CA PHE A 30 -3.28 5.62 18.14
C PHE A 30 -4.53 5.17 17.37
N LEU A 31 -5.73 5.63 17.76
CA LEU A 31 -6.97 5.21 17.11
C LEU A 31 -7.03 5.62 15.63
N ARG A 32 -6.63 6.86 15.34
CA ARG A 32 -6.68 7.40 13.97
C ARG A 32 -5.67 6.69 13.08
N ILE A 33 -4.47 6.48 13.60
CA ILE A 33 -3.38 5.83 12.87
C ILE A 33 -3.64 4.33 12.71
N GLY A 34 -4.20 3.67 13.73
CA GLY A 34 -4.63 2.28 13.65
C GLY A 34 -5.71 2.05 12.59
N VAL A 35 -6.74 2.91 12.53
CA VAL A 35 -7.77 2.84 11.49
C VAL A 35 -7.18 3.09 10.10
N LEU A 36 -6.33 4.11 9.96
CA LEU A 36 -5.67 4.42 8.69
C LEU A 36 -4.82 3.23 8.22
N TYR A 37 -4.03 2.65 9.12
CA TYR A 37 -3.19 1.49 8.84
C TYR A 37 -4.00 0.27 8.39
N ILE A 38 -5.06 -0.09 9.14
CA ILE A 38 -5.89 -1.26 8.82
C ILE A 38 -6.61 -1.07 7.48
N LEU A 39 -7.27 0.06 7.27
CA LEU A 39 -8.03 0.30 6.04
C LEU A 39 -7.11 0.40 4.82
N SER A 40 -5.95 1.04 4.94
CA SER A 40 -4.94 1.04 3.88
C SER A 40 -4.43 -0.36 3.56
N GLY A 41 -4.20 -1.18 4.57
CA GLY A 41 -3.84 -2.58 4.35
C GLY A 41 -4.91 -3.35 3.58
N ILE A 42 -6.19 -3.16 3.91
CA ILE A 42 -7.32 -3.77 3.19
C ILE A 42 -7.37 -3.25 1.74
N GLY A 43 -7.25 -1.94 1.52
CA GLY A 43 -7.25 -1.36 0.18
C GLY A 43 -6.10 -1.87 -0.69
N GLY A 44 -4.90 -1.99 -0.12
CA GLY A 44 -3.75 -2.64 -0.75
C GLY A 44 -4.02 -4.11 -1.10
N SER A 45 -4.57 -4.89 -0.16
CA SER A 45 -4.90 -6.29 -0.41
C SER A 45 -5.97 -6.49 -1.48
N ILE A 46 -6.99 -5.63 -1.54
CA ILE A 46 -8.00 -5.67 -2.61
C ILE A 46 -7.34 -5.42 -3.96
N LEU A 47 -6.53 -4.37 -4.09
CA LEU A 47 -5.89 -4.04 -5.36
C LEU A 47 -4.90 -5.14 -5.78
N SER A 48 -4.08 -5.62 -4.85
CA SER A 48 -3.20 -6.77 -5.05
C SER A 48 -3.96 -7.99 -5.57
N SER A 49 -5.05 -8.39 -4.91
CA SER A 49 -5.80 -9.60 -5.28
C SER A 49 -6.45 -9.53 -6.67
N LEU A 50 -6.67 -8.32 -7.20
CA LEU A 50 -7.21 -8.11 -8.54
C LEU A 50 -6.15 -8.29 -9.63
N PHE A 51 -4.88 -8.01 -9.36
CA PHE A 51 -3.80 -8.01 -10.36
C PHE A 51 -2.74 -9.10 -10.13
N VAL A 52 -2.67 -9.66 -8.93
CA VAL A 52 -1.65 -10.60 -8.48
C VAL A 52 -2.35 -11.89 -8.03
N ARG A 53 -2.50 -12.83 -8.97
CA ARG A 53 -3.28 -14.07 -8.78
C ARG A 53 -2.44 -15.29 -8.41
N THR A 54 -1.19 -15.29 -8.85
CA THR A 54 -0.32 -16.48 -8.81
C THR A 54 0.69 -16.42 -7.67
N THR A 55 1.08 -15.22 -7.22
CA THR A 55 2.03 -15.05 -6.11
C THR A 55 1.30 -14.66 -4.82
N VAL A 56 1.82 -15.15 -3.68
CA VAL A 56 1.24 -14.82 -2.37
C VAL A 56 1.74 -13.44 -1.93
N SER A 57 0.82 -12.46 -1.91
CA SER A 57 1.11 -11.15 -1.32
C SER A 57 1.08 -11.22 0.21
N VAL A 58 2.21 -10.92 0.84
CA VAL A 58 2.36 -10.88 2.30
C VAL A 58 3.08 -9.61 2.74
N GLY A 59 2.89 -9.23 4.00
CA GLY A 59 3.59 -8.11 4.61
C GLY A 59 2.69 -6.95 5.03
N ALA A 60 3.27 -6.09 5.86
CA ALA A 60 2.67 -4.86 6.36
C ALA A 60 2.90 -3.66 5.41
N SER A 61 3.73 -3.83 4.38
CA SER A 61 4.19 -2.76 3.49
C SER A 61 3.06 -1.96 2.84
N GLY A 62 1.99 -2.61 2.37
CA GLY A 62 0.82 -1.88 1.81
C GLY A 62 0.19 -0.91 2.81
N ALA A 63 0.05 -1.33 4.07
CA ALA A 63 -0.45 -0.46 5.13
C ALA A 63 0.54 0.67 5.49
N ILE A 64 1.85 0.40 5.46
CA ILE A 64 2.91 1.40 5.66
C ILE A 64 2.90 2.45 4.53
N PHE A 65 2.71 2.03 3.28
CA PHE A 65 2.49 2.92 2.15
C PHE A 65 1.23 3.78 2.33
N GLY A 66 0.20 3.21 2.96
CA GLY A 66 -0.96 3.97 3.43
C GLY A 66 -0.60 5.09 4.39
N LEU A 67 0.24 4.82 5.37
CA LEU A 67 0.74 5.86 6.29
C LEU A 67 1.48 6.97 5.53
N LEU A 68 2.30 6.64 4.53
CA LEU A 68 2.96 7.62 3.64
C LEU A 68 1.95 8.44 2.83
N GLY A 69 0.90 7.81 2.31
CA GLY A 69 -0.21 8.50 1.64
C GLY A 69 -0.93 9.47 2.57
N GLY A 70 -1.19 9.04 3.81
CA GLY A 70 -1.76 9.88 4.86
C GLY A 70 -0.90 11.10 5.17
N MET A 71 0.43 10.93 5.29
CA MET A 71 1.38 12.03 5.46
C MET A 71 1.34 13.02 4.30
N LEU A 72 1.21 12.53 3.06
CA LEU A 72 1.12 13.41 1.89
C LEU A 72 -0.17 14.25 1.94
N SER A 73 -1.30 13.63 2.27
CA SER A 73 -2.58 14.32 2.42
C SER A 73 -2.57 15.36 3.55
N GLU A 74 -1.93 15.04 4.68
CA GLU A 74 -1.71 15.96 5.80
C GLU A 74 -0.92 17.18 5.36
N LEU A 75 0.19 16.96 4.64
CA LEU A 75 1.07 18.02 4.16
C LEU A 75 0.36 18.94 3.16
N LEU A 76 -0.45 18.38 2.25
CA LEU A 76 -1.26 19.16 1.30
C LEU A 76 -2.34 19.99 2.00
N THR A 77 -2.97 19.43 3.04
CA THR A 77 -4.04 20.08 3.79
C THR A 77 -3.51 21.22 4.67
N ASN A 78 -2.32 21.05 5.23
CA ASN A 78 -1.70 21.95 6.21
C ASN A 78 -0.45 22.66 5.67
N TRP A 79 -0.31 22.81 4.34
CA TRP A 79 0.86 23.40 3.68
C TRP A 79 1.28 24.73 4.34
N THR A 80 0.34 25.56 4.79
CA THR A 80 0.66 26.87 5.39
C THR A 80 1.36 26.82 6.76
N ILE A 81 1.44 25.66 7.42
CA ILE A 81 2.06 25.52 8.76
C ILE A 81 3.57 25.26 8.66
N TYR A 82 4.03 24.63 7.57
CA TYR A 82 5.40 24.18 7.46
C TYR A 82 6.31 25.28 6.91
N ALA A 83 7.46 25.50 7.55
CA ALA A 83 8.43 26.51 7.14
C ALA A 83 9.06 26.22 5.76
N ASN A 84 9.33 24.94 5.46
CA ASN A 84 9.95 24.47 4.21
C ASN A 84 9.14 23.34 3.57
N VAL A 85 7.92 23.64 3.13
CA VAL A 85 7.01 22.61 2.62
C VAL A 85 7.55 21.94 1.37
N LEU A 86 8.15 22.71 0.47
CA LEU A 86 8.70 22.17 -0.78
C LEU A 86 9.75 21.10 -0.52
N ALA A 87 10.58 21.26 0.52
CA ALA A 87 11.59 20.27 0.91
C ALA A 87 10.96 19.01 1.55
N ALA A 88 9.95 19.19 2.40
CA ALA A 88 9.23 18.06 3.00
C ALA A 88 8.45 17.26 1.94
N LEU A 89 7.78 17.96 1.04
CA LEU A 89 7.02 17.39 -0.07
C LEU A 89 7.96 16.65 -1.04
N SER A 90 9.07 17.28 -1.44
CA SER A 90 10.03 16.66 -2.35
C SER A 90 10.64 15.41 -1.74
N THR A 91 11.02 15.45 -0.46
CA THR A 91 11.57 14.29 0.24
C THR A 91 10.56 13.16 0.32
N LEU A 92 9.30 13.46 0.66
CA LEU A 92 8.25 12.44 0.74
C LEU A 92 7.96 11.82 -0.63
N ILE A 93 7.85 12.63 -1.68
CA ILE A 93 7.66 12.14 -3.06
C ILE A 93 8.83 11.27 -3.49
N ILE A 94 10.08 11.68 -3.23
CA ILE A 94 11.27 10.91 -3.56
C ILE A 94 11.24 9.56 -2.85
N VAL A 95 10.91 9.52 -1.55
CA VAL A 95 10.79 8.27 -0.79
C VAL A 95 9.72 7.35 -1.41
N ILE A 96 8.55 7.89 -1.76
CA ILE A 96 7.48 7.10 -2.39
C ILE A 96 7.95 6.52 -3.73
N LEU A 97 8.56 7.35 -4.59
CA LEU A 97 9.04 6.93 -5.91
C LEU A 97 10.14 5.87 -5.80
N ILE A 98 11.09 6.03 -4.87
CA ILE A 98 12.14 5.04 -4.63
C ILE A 98 11.54 3.71 -4.18
N ASN A 99 10.57 3.72 -3.25
CA ASN A 99 9.98 2.47 -2.78
C ASN A 99 9.15 1.77 -3.88
N ILE A 100 8.42 2.52 -4.72
CA ILE A 100 7.73 1.95 -5.89
C ILE A 100 8.74 1.38 -6.89
N ALA A 101 9.85 2.08 -7.13
CA ALA A 101 10.91 1.58 -8.02
C ALA A 101 11.57 0.31 -7.48
N ILE A 102 11.79 0.22 -6.16
CA ILE A 102 12.27 -1.00 -5.51
C ILE A 102 11.25 -2.13 -5.67
N GLY A 103 9.96 -1.83 -5.61
CA GLY A 103 8.92 -2.85 -5.74
C GLY A 103 8.73 -3.42 -7.16
N ILE A 104 9.53 -2.97 -8.13
CA ILE A 104 9.69 -3.62 -9.45
C ILE A 104 10.56 -4.89 -9.34
N LEU A 105 11.27 -5.07 -8.21
CA LEU A 105 12.00 -6.30 -7.95
C LEU A 105 11.04 -7.48 -7.77
N PRO A 106 11.45 -8.69 -8.18
CA PRO A 106 10.61 -9.87 -8.06
C PRO A 106 10.26 -10.14 -6.59
N HIS A 107 9.08 -10.71 -6.36
CA HIS A 107 8.51 -11.01 -5.04
C HIS A 107 8.06 -9.80 -4.20
N ILE A 108 8.13 -8.58 -4.74
CA ILE A 108 7.55 -7.39 -4.10
C ILE A 108 6.24 -7.03 -4.79
N ASP A 109 5.18 -6.84 -4.00
CA ASP A 109 3.86 -6.52 -4.51
C ASP A 109 3.62 -5.01 -4.56
N ASN A 110 3.87 -4.43 -5.73
CA ASN A 110 3.63 -3.01 -5.99
C ASN A 110 2.15 -2.64 -6.05
N TYR A 111 1.25 -3.57 -6.41
CA TYR A 111 -0.19 -3.30 -6.36
C TYR A 111 -0.69 -3.12 -4.93
N ALA A 112 -0.17 -3.90 -3.99
CA ALA A 112 -0.44 -3.71 -2.57
C ALA A 112 0.05 -2.33 -2.08
N HIS A 113 1.23 -1.89 -2.55
CA HIS A 113 1.79 -0.58 -2.19
C HIS A 113 0.95 0.57 -2.77
N ILE A 114 0.60 0.51 -4.06
CA ILE A 114 -0.21 1.51 -4.74
C ILE A 114 -1.61 1.60 -4.12
N GLY A 115 -2.27 0.45 -3.92
CA GLY A 115 -3.60 0.39 -3.34
C GLY A 115 -3.61 0.95 -1.91
N GLY A 116 -2.64 0.54 -1.10
CA GLY A 116 -2.49 1.03 0.27
C GLY A 116 -2.22 2.52 0.34
N PHE A 117 -1.31 3.03 -0.51
CA PHE A 117 -1.01 4.46 -0.64
C PHE A 117 -2.24 5.28 -1.02
N LEU A 118 -2.99 4.88 -2.05
CA LEU A 118 -4.19 5.59 -2.50
C LEU A 118 -5.24 5.62 -1.40
N THR A 119 -5.51 4.48 -0.75
CA THR A 119 -6.44 4.43 0.37
C THR A 119 -5.99 5.33 1.52
N GLY A 120 -4.71 5.30 1.88
CA GLY A 120 -4.16 6.14 2.95
C GLY A 120 -4.19 7.63 2.64
N PHE A 121 -3.94 8.00 1.37
CA PHE A 121 -4.01 9.37 0.88
C PHE A 121 -5.42 9.95 1.01
N PHE A 122 -6.45 9.22 0.56
CA PHE A 122 -7.83 9.68 0.71
C PHE A 122 -8.29 9.66 2.17
N LEU A 123 -7.91 8.64 2.95
CA LEU A 123 -8.20 8.61 4.39
C LEU A 123 -7.53 9.75 5.15
N GLY A 124 -6.35 10.19 4.72
CA GLY A 124 -5.66 11.35 5.29
C GLY A 124 -6.54 12.60 5.31
N PHE A 125 -7.27 12.87 4.22
CA PHE A 125 -8.17 14.04 4.14
C PHE A 125 -9.39 13.93 5.04
N VAL A 126 -9.74 12.72 5.46
CA VAL A 126 -10.88 12.44 6.35
C VAL A 126 -10.46 12.45 7.81
N ILE A 127 -9.37 11.74 8.15
CA ILE A 127 -9.01 11.42 9.54
C ILE A 127 -7.91 12.34 10.11
N LEU A 128 -7.01 12.86 9.25
CA LEU A 128 -5.86 13.68 9.66
C LEU A 128 -6.13 15.19 9.55
N ILE A 129 -7.40 15.58 9.47
CA ILE A 129 -7.79 16.99 9.38
C ILE A 129 -7.46 17.75 10.67
N ARG A 130 -6.67 18.82 10.56
CA ARG A 130 -6.37 19.73 11.68
C ARG A 130 -7.28 20.95 11.65
N PRO A 131 -7.97 21.29 12.76
CA PRO A 131 -8.65 22.56 12.87
C PRO A 131 -7.63 23.70 12.89
N GLN A 132 -7.79 24.66 12.00
CA GLN A 132 -6.92 25.84 11.96
C GLN A 132 -7.35 26.82 13.07
N PHE A 133 -6.41 27.17 13.95
CA PHE A 133 -6.65 28.19 14.97
C PHE A 133 -6.44 29.56 14.36
N LYS A 134 -7.45 30.44 14.44
CA LYS A 134 -7.25 31.85 14.11
C LYS A 134 -6.35 32.46 15.20
N TRP A 135 -5.09 32.69 14.87
CA TRP A 135 -4.12 33.29 15.78
C TRP A 135 -4.59 34.71 16.14
N ILE A 136 -4.93 34.94 17.42
CA ILE A 136 -5.14 36.29 17.96
C ILE A 136 -3.77 36.80 18.40
N ASN A 137 -3.32 37.87 17.76
CA ASN A 137 -2.03 38.48 18.05
C ASN A 137 -2.07 39.09 19.46
N GLN A 138 -1.46 38.42 20.44
CA GLN A 138 -1.53 38.79 21.87
C GLN A 138 -0.92 40.17 22.19
N ARG A 139 -0.13 40.76 21.28
CA ARG A 139 0.51 42.07 21.47
C ARG A 139 -0.45 43.27 21.55
N HIS A 140 -1.71 43.10 21.17
CA HIS A 140 -2.73 44.17 21.19
C HIS A 140 -3.91 43.87 22.12
N VAL A 141 -3.72 43.01 23.11
CA VAL A 141 -4.81 42.57 23.99
C VAL A 141 -4.89 43.51 25.21
N PRO A 142 -5.97 44.29 25.39
CA PRO A 142 -6.14 45.16 26.56
C PRO A 142 -6.23 44.35 27.86
N SER A 143 -5.79 44.92 28.98
CA SER A 143 -5.99 44.30 30.31
C SER A 143 -7.49 44.14 30.58
N GLY A 144 -7.94 42.89 30.75
CA GLY A 144 -9.36 42.52 30.93
C GLY A 144 -10.02 41.80 29.75
N TYR A 145 -9.28 41.52 28.67
CA TYR A 145 -9.82 40.79 27.52
C TYR A 145 -10.10 39.30 27.85
N ILE A 146 -11.38 38.93 27.86
CA ILE A 146 -11.82 37.55 27.86
C ILE A 146 -11.71 37.06 26.41
N ALA A 147 -10.80 36.12 26.14
CA ALA A 147 -10.67 35.54 24.80
C ALA A 147 -11.99 34.92 24.37
N PRO A 148 -12.59 35.34 23.24
CA PRO A 148 -13.76 34.65 22.71
C PRO A 148 -13.36 33.21 22.42
N THR A 149 -14.21 32.24 22.76
CA THR A 149 -14.02 30.83 22.42
C THR A 149 -13.58 30.72 20.97
N THR A 150 -12.32 30.36 20.73
CA THR A 150 -11.78 30.25 19.38
C THR A 150 -12.53 29.15 18.67
N ARG A 151 -13.53 29.51 17.86
CA ARG A 151 -14.25 28.52 17.06
C ARG A 151 -13.26 27.93 16.05
N THR A 152 -12.98 26.64 16.20
CA THR A 152 -12.28 25.84 15.20
C THR A 152 -13.03 25.98 13.88
N LYS A 153 -12.45 26.67 12.90
CA LYS A 153 -13.03 26.76 11.55
C LYS A 153 -12.14 25.98 10.60
N TYR A 154 -12.70 24.92 10.02
CA TYR A 154 -12.11 24.30 8.84
C TYR A 154 -12.28 25.24 7.65
N LYS A 155 -11.25 25.33 6.79
CA LYS A 155 -11.37 26.07 5.53
C LYS A 155 -12.34 25.32 4.62
N SER A 156 -13.12 26.02 3.79
CA SER A 156 -14.06 25.40 2.84
C SER A 156 -13.37 24.36 1.94
N CYS A 157 -12.12 24.60 1.55
CA CYS A 157 -11.29 23.63 0.82
C CYS A 157 -11.13 22.28 1.55
N GLN A 158 -10.94 22.30 2.88
CA GLN A 158 -10.79 21.07 3.66
C GLN A 158 -12.08 20.24 3.67
N TYR A 159 -13.26 20.89 3.75
CA TYR A 159 -14.54 20.20 3.63
C TYR A 159 -14.77 19.60 2.25
N ILE A 160 -14.39 20.33 1.19
CA ILE A 160 -14.48 19.83 -0.19
C ILE A 160 -13.59 18.59 -0.36
N LEU A 161 -12.33 18.67 0.06
CA LEU A 161 -11.39 17.54 -0.02
C LEU A 161 -11.87 16.33 0.80
N LEU A 162 -12.46 16.57 1.98
CA LEU A 162 -13.04 15.51 2.81
C LEU A 162 -14.19 14.81 2.10
N ILE A 163 -15.14 15.56 1.54
CA ILE A 163 -16.31 14.99 0.85
C ILE A 163 -15.87 14.19 -0.39
N ILE A 164 -14.98 14.77 -1.21
CA ILE A 164 -14.44 14.09 -2.39
C ILE A 164 -13.74 12.79 -1.99
N SER A 165 -12.90 12.83 -0.95
CA SER A 165 -12.16 11.66 -0.48
C SER A 165 -13.09 10.58 0.06
N LEU A 166 -14.15 10.96 0.78
CA LEU A 166 -15.14 10.02 1.29
C LEU A 166 -15.87 9.31 0.15
N ILE A 167 -16.29 10.06 -0.89
CA ILE A 167 -16.93 9.48 -2.08
C ILE A 167 -15.96 8.55 -2.81
N ALA A 168 -14.71 8.97 -3.02
CA ALA A 168 -13.69 8.17 -3.69
C ALA A 168 -13.41 6.85 -2.95
N LEU A 169 -13.33 6.89 -1.61
CA LEU A 169 -13.15 5.70 -0.79
C LEU A 169 -14.37 4.77 -0.90
N LEU A 170 -15.58 5.28 -0.74
CA LEU A 170 -16.79 4.47 -0.83
C LEU A 170 -16.89 3.77 -2.19
N VAL A 171 -16.78 4.54 -3.28
CA VAL A 171 -16.84 4.00 -4.65
C VAL A 171 -15.70 3.02 -4.92
N GLY A 172 -14.48 3.35 -4.50
CA GLY A 172 -13.30 2.51 -4.70
C GLY A 172 -13.41 1.16 -3.99
N PHE A 173 -13.76 1.17 -2.70
CA PHE A 173 -13.93 -0.07 -1.93
C PHE A 173 -15.10 -0.91 -2.44
N THR A 174 -16.25 -0.30 -2.76
CA THR A 174 -17.40 -1.05 -3.29
C THR A 174 -17.06 -1.66 -4.64
N THR A 175 -16.44 -0.90 -5.54
CA THR A 175 -16.08 -1.39 -6.89
C THR A 175 -15.03 -2.48 -6.80
N GLY A 176 -13.97 -2.27 -6.02
CA GLY A 176 -12.91 -3.26 -5.83
C GLY A 176 -13.44 -4.57 -5.24
N LEU A 177 -14.33 -4.50 -4.24
CA LEU A 177 -14.93 -5.69 -3.66
C LEU A 177 -15.86 -6.41 -4.66
N ILE A 178 -16.66 -5.68 -5.43
CA ILE A 178 -17.51 -6.28 -6.48
C ILE A 178 -16.65 -6.98 -7.54
N LEU A 179 -15.57 -6.35 -8.02
CA LEU A 179 -14.68 -6.96 -9.00
C LEU A 179 -14.01 -8.22 -8.44
N LEU A 180 -13.57 -8.17 -7.18
CA LEU A 180 -12.94 -9.30 -6.50
C LEU A 180 -13.92 -10.48 -6.35
N THR A 181 -15.14 -10.22 -5.89
CA THR A 181 -16.18 -11.27 -5.74
C THR A 181 -16.64 -11.85 -7.07
N ARG A 182 -16.49 -11.12 -8.18
CA ARG A 182 -16.74 -11.61 -9.54
C ARG A 182 -15.55 -12.36 -10.14
N GLY A 183 -14.42 -12.43 -9.44
CA GLY A 183 -13.22 -13.12 -9.90
C GLY A 183 -12.52 -12.47 -11.08
N VAL A 184 -12.79 -11.18 -11.34
CA VAL A 184 -12.21 -10.42 -12.47
C VAL A 184 -10.69 -10.32 -12.32
N ASP A 185 -9.96 -10.60 -13.39
CA ASP A 185 -8.51 -10.35 -13.46
C ASP A 185 -8.24 -8.97 -14.07
N GLY A 186 -7.54 -8.12 -13.32
CA GLY A 186 -7.18 -6.78 -13.77
C GLY A 186 -6.21 -6.79 -14.95
N ASN A 187 -5.42 -7.86 -15.14
CA ASN A 187 -4.49 -7.98 -16.26
C ASN A 187 -5.20 -8.17 -17.60
N ASP A 188 -6.43 -8.69 -17.61
CA ASP A 188 -7.23 -8.85 -18.84
C ASP A 188 -7.53 -7.50 -19.53
N TYR A 189 -7.53 -6.41 -18.75
CA TYR A 189 -7.87 -5.07 -19.23
C TYR A 189 -6.62 -4.22 -19.53
N CYS A 190 -5.42 -4.75 -19.30
CA CYS A 190 -4.20 -3.95 -19.30
C CYS A 190 -2.97 -4.80 -19.59
N SER A 191 -2.45 -4.70 -20.82
CA SER A 191 -1.29 -5.47 -21.28
C SER A 191 0.06 -5.02 -20.71
N TRP A 192 0.12 -3.92 -19.95
CA TRP A 192 1.36 -3.42 -19.34
C TRP A 192 1.37 -3.55 -17.81
N CYS A 193 0.25 -3.99 -17.23
CA CYS A 193 0.03 -4.01 -15.80
C CYS A 193 1.01 -4.94 -15.06
N HIS A 194 1.36 -6.07 -15.65
CA HIS A 194 2.35 -7.00 -15.07
C HIS A 194 3.72 -6.35 -14.82
N TYR A 195 4.12 -5.35 -15.63
CA TYR A 195 5.38 -4.63 -15.46
C TYR A 195 5.40 -3.70 -14.23
N LEU A 196 4.25 -3.38 -13.64
CA LEU A 196 4.22 -2.60 -12.40
C LEU A 196 4.77 -3.38 -11.22
N THR A 197 4.63 -4.72 -11.23
CA THR A 197 5.12 -5.58 -10.15
C THR A 197 6.49 -6.15 -10.48
N CYS A 198 6.77 -6.45 -11.74
CA CYS A 198 8.09 -6.93 -12.12
C CYS A 198 8.47 -6.58 -13.55
N ILE A 199 9.64 -5.94 -13.71
CA ILE A 199 10.26 -5.71 -15.01
C ILE A 199 11.40 -6.73 -15.18
N PRO A 200 11.38 -7.56 -16.24
CA PRO A 200 12.42 -8.55 -16.46
C PRO A 200 13.76 -7.86 -16.76
N SER A 201 14.85 -8.38 -16.20
CA SER A 201 16.20 -7.83 -16.42
C SER A 201 17.24 -8.95 -16.54
N PRO A 202 18.47 -8.66 -17.03
CA PRO A 202 19.54 -9.66 -17.04
C PRO A 202 19.93 -10.18 -15.64
N LEU A 203 19.59 -9.45 -14.58
CA LEU A 203 19.92 -9.78 -13.20
C LEU A 203 18.83 -10.60 -12.50
N TRP A 204 17.58 -10.59 -13.00
CA TRP A 204 16.46 -11.32 -12.39
C TRP A 204 15.32 -11.63 -13.38
N SER A 205 14.60 -12.73 -13.14
CA SER A 205 13.40 -13.12 -13.90
C SER A 205 12.13 -12.82 -13.10
N CYS A 206 11.07 -12.42 -13.81
CA CYS A 206 9.74 -12.18 -13.26
C CYS A 206 8.83 -13.41 -13.29
N GLU A 207 9.14 -14.38 -14.15
CA GLU A 207 8.43 -15.65 -14.22
C GLU A 207 9.30 -16.74 -13.58
N SER A 208 8.71 -17.47 -12.63
CA SER A 208 9.21 -18.75 -12.15
C SER A 208 8.96 -19.78 -13.24
N HIS A 209 10.00 -20.12 -13.98
CA HIS A 209 9.93 -21.23 -14.92
C HIS A 209 10.33 -22.51 -14.20
N CYS A 210 9.42 -23.49 -14.20
CA CYS A 210 9.75 -24.84 -13.77
C CYS A 210 9.88 -25.75 -14.98
N ARG A 211 10.96 -26.53 -15.00
CA ARG A 211 11.05 -27.69 -15.88
C ARG A 211 10.16 -28.78 -15.30
N LEU A 212 9.26 -29.27 -16.13
CA LEU A 212 8.36 -30.38 -15.84
C LEU A 212 8.95 -31.66 -16.45
N GLU A 213 9.21 -32.66 -15.64
CA GLU A 213 9.55 -34.02 -16.06
C GLU A 213 8.47 -34.96 -15.53
N GLN A 214 7.72 -35.58 -16.44
CA GLN A 214 6.63 -36.46 -16.06
C GLN A 214 7.11 -37.92 -16.06
N LEU A 215 7.04 -38.56 -14.89
CA LEU A 215 7.31 -39.98 -14.71
C LEU A 215 6.01 -40.64 -14.21
N ASP A 216 5.31 -41.34 -15.10
CA ASP A 216 3.99 -41.94 -14.84
C ASP A 216 2.95 -40.95 -14.27
N LYS A 217 2.44 -41.20 -13.05
CA LYS A 217 1.47 -40.34 -12.32
C LYS A 217 2.14 -39.27 -11.46
N GLN A 218 3.47 -39.17 -11.47
CA GLN A 218 4.23 -38.19 -10.71
C GLN A 218 4.84 -37.14 -11.64
N LEU A 219 4.61 -35.89 -11.28
CA LEU A 219 5.17 -34.73 -11.94
C LEU A 219 6.39 -34.27 -11.14
N ASN A 220 7.59 -34.49 -11.68
CA ASN A 220 8.81 -33.90 -11.16
C ASN A 220 8.93 -32.48 -11.69
N MET A 221 8.90 -31.51 -10.79
CA MET A 221 9.14 -30.11 -11.11
C MET A 221 10.51 -29.70 -10.61
N THR A 222 11.26 -29.00 -11.45
CA THR A 222 12.52 -28.36 -11.07
C THR A 222 12.44 -26.88 -11.38
N CYS A 223 12.58 -26.04 -10.36
CA CYS A 223 12.61 -24.60 -10.52
C CYS A 223 13.92 -24.18 -11.19
N LEU A 224 13.84 -23.48 -12.33
CA LEU A 224 15.03 -23.04 -13.06
C LEU A 224 15.76 -21.90 -12.35
N THR A 225 15.08 -21.17 -11.45
CA THR A 225 15.65 -20.02 -10.74
C THR A 225 16.56 -20.43 -9.57
N ASN A 226 16.14 -21.39 -8.75
CA ASN A 226 16.84 -21.80 -7.53
C ASN A 226 17.36 -23.27 -7.57
N GLN A 227 17.11 -23.99 -8.66
CA GLN A 227 17.40 -25.42 -8.85
C GLN A 227 16.80 -26.39 -7.82
N ARG A 228 15.78 -25.97 -7.05
CA ARG A 228 15.02 -26.89 -6.21
C ARG A 228 14.15 -27.80 -7.08
N SER A 229 14.06 -29.06 -6.69
CA SER A 229 13.19 -30.06 -7.31
C SER A 229 12.20 -30.64 -6.31
N GLY A 230 11.00 -30.98 -6.80
CA GLY A 230 9.93 -31.58 -6.00
C GLY A 230 9.06 -32.48 -6.88
N SER A 231 8.57 -33.57 -6.30
CA SER A 231 7.70 -34.55 -6.96
C SER A 231 6.28 -34.38 -6.45
N TYR A 232 5.32 -34.15 -7.34
CA TYR A 232 3.92 -33.92 -7.02
C TYR A 232 3.02 -34.92 -7.76
N THR A 233 1.94 -35.34 -7.12
CA THR A 233 0.87 -36.11 -7.76
C THR A 233 -0.31 -35.18 -8.01
N LEU A 234 -0.62 -34.92 -9.28
CA LEU A 234 -1.79 -34.13 -9.69
C LEU A 234 -3.04 -35.00 -9.74
N GLU A 235 -4.17 -34.47 -9.27
CA GLU A 235 -5.50 -35.10 -9.46
C GLU A 235 -5.98 -34.95 -10.91
N ASP A 236 -5.69 -33.79 -11.54
CA ASP A 236 -5.91 -33.54 -12.98
C ASP A 236 -4.58 -33.13 -13.66
N PRO A 237 -4.03 -33.94 -14.59
CA PRO A 237 -2.79 -33.62 -15.29
C PRO A 237 -2.89 -32.43 -16.26
N ASN A 238 -4.09 -31.89 -16.51
CA ASN A 238 -4.31 -30.71 -17.36
C ASN A 238 -4.55 -29.41 -16.58
N ASP A 239 -4.55 -29.42 -15.24
CA ASP A 239 -4.73 -28.20 -14.45
C ASP A 239 -3.44 -27.35 -14.47
N THR A 240 -3.37 -26.44 -15.44
CA THR A 240 -2.25 -25.49 -15.61
C THR A 240 -2.14 -24.49 -14.46
N ILE A 241 -3.24 -24.20 -13.75
CA ILE A 241 -3.23 -23.28 -12.61
C ILE A 241 -2.59 -23.98 -11.41
N GLU A 242 -2.95 -25.22 -11.15
CA GLU A 242 -2.36 -26.03 -10.09
C GLU A 242 -0.85 -26.24 -10.35
N MET A 243 -0.46 -26.58 -11.59
CA MET A 243 0.94 -26.69 -11.98
C MET A 243 1.73 -25.39 -11.76
N GLN A 244 1.17 -24.24 -12.13
CA GLN A 244 1.85 -22.96 -11.97
C GLN A 244 1.99 -22.56 -10.49
N LYS A 245 0.99 -22.89 -9.67
CA LYS A 245 1.03 -22.68 -8.22
C LYS A 245 2.10 -23.52 -7.52
N LEU A 246 2.20 -24.81 -7.87
CA LEU A 246 3.25 -25.70 -7.38
C LEU A 246 4.64 -25.21 -7.79
N CYS A 247 4.76 -24.63 -8.99
CA CYS A 247 6.02 -24.09 -9.49
C CYS A 247 6.48 -22.89 -8.67
N LEU A 248 5.54 -21.99 -8.37
CA LEU A 248 5.78 -20.83 -7.53
C LEU A 248 6.20 -21.22 -6.12
N GLU A 249 5.55 -22.22 -5.53
CA GLU A 249 5.89 -22.72 -4.20
C GLU A 249 7.28 -23.35 -4.16
N LEU A 250 7.64 -24.13 -5.18
CA LEU A 250 8.97 -24.72 -5.33
C LEU A 250 10.08 -23.66 -5.58
N CYS A 251 9.75 -22.60 -6.31
CA CYS A 251 10.67 -21.52 -6.64
C CYS A 251 10.84 -20.47 -5.52
N SER A 252 9.94 -20.45 -4.53
CA SER A 252 10.03 -19.58 -3.34
C SER A 252 11.08 -20.05 -2.33
#